data_AF-A0A947NIS6-F1
#
_entry.id   AF-A0A947NIS6-F1
#
_cell.length_a   1.000
_cell.length_b   1.000
_cell.length_c   1.000
_cell.angle_alpha   90.00
_cell.angle_beta   90.00
_cell.angle_gamma   90.00
#
_symmetry.space_group_name_H-M   'P 1'
#
loop_
_entity.id
_entity.type
_entity.pdbx_description
1 polymer ?
#
loop_
_entity_poly.entity_id
_entity_poly.type
_entity_poly.pdbx_seq_one_letter_code
_entity_poly.pdbx_strand_id
1 'polypeptide(L)'
;MATKRKRGPSWEYIIRRKGILPKPVSFTFSDEAEGDAYAARVEAMLDHGIIPPEFEDNQAEVKTLADTVREYHKAVSVPYTDGALLGVVLDRYGKTPLTKITYTWTEAWVASMKRELNLAPSTIRHYVGATARCLDWLVRKSPGVMPHNPLRLLPKRYASYSGADAVVGEAKEDESRDRRLKPGEEGSIRAILSGARPEGRQRPLALQHGEALTLLFDLALETAMRMREMYTLYQDQIDLAKKTVFLNKTKNGDKRQVPLSSVAMEKLGGYLLVADGDQLFPWWDGRKESLKATTAKLSQQFARVFEAAGCPDLRFHDLRHEATSRIFERTNMSDLQIAKITGHKDPRMLARYANLRGSDLAELMW
;
A
#
# COMPACT_ATOMS: atom_id res chain seq x y z
N MET A 1 -1.02 7.92 -54.27
CA MET A 1 -1.95 8.67 -55.14
C MET A 1 -3.32 8.62 -54.49
N ALA A 2 -3.85 9.79 -54.12
CA ALA A 2 -5.17 9.95 -53.54
C ALA A 2 -6.24 9.46 -54.55
N THR A 3 -7.25 8.74 -54.06
CA THR A 3 -8.44 8.41 -54.86
C THR A 3 -9.51 9.45 -54.56
N LYS A 4 -10.10 10.09 -55.57
CA LYS A 4 -11.24 11.00 -55.40
C LYS A 4 -12.53 10.42 -56.00
N ARG A 5 -13.68 10.74 -55.39
CA ARG A 5 -15.02 10.42 -55.91
C ARG A 5 -16.01 11.52 -55.58
N LYS A 6 -16.98 11.76 -56.47
CA LYS A 6 -18.06 12.72 -56.25
C LYS A 6 -19.16 12.09 -55.39
N ARG A 7 -19.58 12.78 -54.33
CA ARG A 7 -20.61 12.33 -53.38
C ARG A 7 -21.63 13.45 -53.14
N GLY A 8 -22.66 13.49 -53.99
CA GLY A 8 -23.66 14.56 -53.95
C GLY A 8 -23.04 15.92 -54.32
N PRO A 9 -23.19 16.97 -53.48
CA PRO A 9 -22.61 18.29 -53.74
C PRO A 9 -21.13 18.42 -53.36
N SER A 10 -20.50 17.35 -52.86
CA SER A 10 -19.11 17.37 -52.40
C SER A 10 -18.23 16.33 -53.09
N TRP A 11 -16.92 16.52 -52.96
CA TRP A 11 -15.85 15.64 -53.42
C TRP A 11 -15.22 14.97 -52.22
N GLU A 12 -15.12 13.64 -52.24
CA GLU A 12 -14.48 12.84 -51.21
C GLU A 12 -13.14 12.31 -51.72
N TYR A 13 -12.10 12.51 -50.93
CA TYR A 13 -10.74 12.08 -51.20
C TYR A 13 -10.33 11.03 -50.18
N ILE A 14 -9.62 9.99 -50.62
CA ILE A 14 -9.14 8.89 -49.78
C ILE A 14 -7.67 8.64 -50.11
N ILE A 15 -6.78 8.74 -49.11
CA ILE A 15 -5.36 8.43 -49.24
C ILE A 15 -5.05 7.13 -48.50
N ARG A 16 -4.33 6.23 -49.17
CA ARG A 16 -3.84 4.96 -48.62
C ARG A 16 -2.32 4.91 -48.79
N ARG A 17 -1.57 4.84 -47.69
CA ARG A 17 -0.10 4.70 -47.69
C ARG A 17 0.32 3.58 -46.75
N LYS A 18 0.41 2.36 -47.28
CA LYS A 18 0.82 1.17 -46.52
C LYS A 18 2.23 1.39 -45.95
N GLY A 19 2.38 1.23 -44.63
CA GLY A 19 3.65 1.41 -43.92
C GLY A 19 3.92 2.81 -43.37
N ILE A 20 3.13 3.82 -43.78
CA ILE A 20 3.22 5.20 -43.25
C ILE A 20 1.94 5.55 -42.48
N LEU A 21 0.77 5.30 -43.08
CA LEU A 21 -0.52 5.48 -42.42
C LEU A 21 -1.02 4.16 -41.82
N PRO A 22 -1.46 4.13 -40.55
CA PRO A 22 -2.02 2.93 -39.92
C PRO A 22 -3.41 2.56 -40.48
N LYS A 23 -4.16 3.54 -40.99
CA LYS A 23 -5.45 3.35 -41.66
C LYS A 23 -5.63 4.37 -42.80
N PRO A 24 -6.50 4.11 -43.79
CA PRO A 24 -6.82 5.09 -44.83
C PRO A 24 -7.37 6.38 -44.21
N VAL A 25 -6.90 7.52 -44.71
CA VAL A 25 -7.42 8.84 -44.31
C VAL A 25 -8.37 9.35 -45.38
N SER A 26 -9.45 9.99 -44.97
CA SER A 26 -10.46 10.52 -45.89
C SER A 26 -10.88 11.94 -45.50
N PHE A 27 -11.09 12.79 -46.48
CA PHE A 27 -11.54 14.17 -46.30
C PHE A 27 -12.43 14.60 -47.46
N THR A 28 -13.29 15.61 -47.23
CA THR A 28 -14.31 16.04 -48.18
C THR A 28 -14.29 17.56 -48.37
N PHE A 29 -14.45 17.99 -49.62
CA PHE A 29 -14.49 19.40 -50.01
C PHE A 29 -15.72 19.70 -50.89
N SER A 30 -16.28 20.90 -50.80
CA SER A 30 -17.33 21.34 -51.74
C SER A 30 -16.76 21.74 -53.10
N ASP A 31 -15.55 22.30 -53.11
CA ASP A 31 -14.82 22.64 -54.33
C ASP A 31 -13.81 21.53 -54.70
N GLU A 32 -13.75 21.20 -55.99
CA GLU A 32 -12.85 20.16 -56.48
C GLU A 32 -11.39 20.62 -56.44
N ALA A 33 -11.13 21.86 -56.87
CA ALA A 33 -9.77 22.40 -56.98
C ALA A 33 -9.11 22.55 -55.60
N GLU A 34 -9.86 23.03 -54.61
CA GLU A 34 -9.43 23.05 -53.22
C GLU A 34 -9.07 21.65 -52.70
N GLY A 35 -9.92 20.66 -52.98
CA GLY A 35 -9.69 19.28 -52.56
C GLY A 35 -8.47 18.63 -53.21
N ASP A 36 -8.26 18.88 -54.50
CA ASP A 36 -7.07 18.41 -55.24
C ASP A 36 -5.79 19.02 -54.66
N ALA A 37 -5.79 20.33 -54.37
CA ALA A 37 -4.65 21.03 -53.77
C ALA A 37 -4.34 20.51 -52.36
N TYR A 38 -5.37 20.29 -51.54
CA TYR A 38 -5.20 19.74 -50.19
C TYR A 38 -4.68 18.30 -50.25
N ALA A 39 -5.22 17.46 -51.12
CA ALA A 39 -4.75 16.08 -51.31
C ALA A 39 -3.27 16.01 -51.72
N ALA A 40 -2.86 16.84 -52.69
CA ALA A 40 -1.47 16.91 -53.12
C ALA A 40 -0.52 17.32 -51.98
N ARG A 41 -0.92 18.28 -51.15
CA ARG A 41 -0.14 18.71 -49.97
C ARG A 41 0.02 17.58 -48.95
N VAL A 42 -1.06 16.86 -48.65
CA VAL A 42 -1.02 15.72 -47.71
C VAL A 42 -0.15 14.59 -48.27
N GLU A 43 -0.26 14.28 -49.57
CA GLU A 43 0.60 13.26 -50.18
C GLU A 43 2.08 13.64 -50.14
N ALA A 44 2.43 14.91 -50.39
CA ALA A 44 3.80 15.41 -50.29
C ALA A 44 4.36 15.30 -48.86
N MET A 45 3.56 15.63 -47.84
CA MET A 45 3.95 15.44 -46.43
C MET A 45 4.21 13.95 -46.13
N LEU A 46 3.32 13.07 -46.58
CA LEU A 46 3.47 11.63 -46.39
C LEU A 46 4.68 11.05 -47.14
N ASP A 47 5.03 11.59 -48.31
CA ASP A 47 6.24 11.19 -49.05
C ASP A 47 7.54 11.50 -48.27
N HIS A 48 7.51 12.52 -47.40
CA HIS A 48 8.60 12.83 -46.47
C HIS A 48 8.47 12.12 -45.12
N GLY A 49 7.51 11.20 -44.96
CA GLY A 49 7.26 10.49 -43.70
C GLY A 49 6.60 11.36 -42.61
N ILE A 50 6.10 12.54 -42.97
CA ILE A 50 5.41 13.46 -42.06
C ILE A 50 3.92 13.16 -42.12
N ILE A 51 3.35 12.74 -41.01
CA ILE A 51 1.90 12.54 -40.88
C ILE A 51 1.31 13.84 -40.31
N PRO A 52 0.37 14.51 -41.00
CA PRO A 52 -0.30 15.68 -40.42
C PRO A 52 -0.98 15.31 -39.09
N PRO A 53 -0.92 16.17 -38.05
CA PRO A 53 -1.46 15.87 -36.72
C PRO A 53 -2.95 15.48 -36.73
N GLU A 54 -3.74 16.00 -37.67
CA GLU A 54 -5.14 15.65 -37.87
C GLU A 54 -5.36 14.19 -38.35
N PHE A 55 -4.31 13.55 -38.88
CA PHE A 55 -4.29 12.19 -39.41
C PHE A 55 -3.40 11.24 -38.63
N GLU A 56 -2.62 11.74 -37.68
CA GLU A 56 -2.01 10.89 -36.67
C GLU A 56 -3.14 10.11 -36.00
N ASP A 57 -2.97 8.78 -35.96
CA ASP A 57 -3.94 7.91 -35.33
C ASP A 57 -3.86 8.14 -33.83
N ASN A 58 -4.53 9.20 -33.36
CA ASN A 58 -4.81 9.44 -31.95
C ASN A 58 -5.90 8.46 -31.46
N GLN A 59 -5.89 7.24 -32.01
CA GLN A 59 -6.23 6.04 -31.26
C GLN A 59 -5.16 5.85 -30.18
N ALA A 60 -5.13 6.74 -29.20
CA ALA A 60 -4.73 6.29 -27.90
C ALA A 60 -5.63 5.10 -27.56
N GLU A 61 -5.06 3.89 -27.52
CA GLU A 61 -5.73 2.70 -26.94
C GLU A 61 -6.26 3.01 -25.54
N VAL A 62 -5.64 4.00 -24.90
CA VAL A 62 -5.98 4.52 -23.59
C VAL A 62 -6.77 5.82 -23.70
N LYS A 63 -8.08 5.76 -23.45
CA LYS A 63 -8.96 6.96 -23.45
C LYS A 63 -9.46 7.34 -22.06
N THR A 64 -9.52 6.36 -21.17
CA THR A 64 -10.07 6.50 -19.82
C THR A 64 -9.07 6.11 -18.74
N LEU A 65 -9.39 6.46 -17.49
CA LEU A 65 -8.62 5.99 -16.34
C LEU A 65 -8.61 4.46 -16.25
N ALA A 66 -9.72 3.79 -16.54
CA ALA A 66 -9.82 2.33 -16.55
C ALA A 66 -8.89 1.69 -17.59
N ASP A 67 -8.83 2.25 -18.80
CA ASP A 67 -7.91 1.77 -19.82
C ASP A 67 -6.45 1.94 -19.37
N THR A 68 -6.17 3.07 -18.72
CA THR A 68 -4.82 3.38 -18.23
C THR A 68 -4.37 2.37 -17.19
N VAL A 69 -5.23 2.10 -16.20
CA VAL A 69 -4.92 1.15 -15.12
C VAL A 69 -4.78 -0.26 -15.67
N ARG A 70 -5.61 -0.67 -16.64
CA ARG A 70 -5.51 -1.99 -17.28
C ARG A 70 -4.17 -2.17 -17.98
N GLU A 71 -3.76 -1.20 -18.80
CA GLU A 71 -2.48 -1.28 -19.50
C GLU A 71 -1.28 -1.15 -18.55
N TYR A 72 -1.40 -0.32 -17.50
CA TYR A 72 -0.40 -0.23 -16.44
C TYR A 72 -0.17 -1.57 -15.73
N HIS A 73 -1.24 -2.31 -15.41
CA HIS A 73 -1.15 -3.64 -14.79
C HIS A 73 -0.52 -4.69 -15.70
N LYS A 74 -0.71 -4.58 -17.02
CA LYS A 74 -0.05 -5.48 -17.99
C LYS A 74 1.44 -5.15 -18.13
N ALA A 75 1.79 -3.88 -18.12
CA ALA A 75 3.14 -3.41 -18.41
C ALA A 75 4.07 -3.36 -17.19
N VAL A 76 3.53 -3.26 -15.97
CA VAL A 76 4.29 -3.02 -14.75
C VAL A 76 3.89 -4.00 -13.65
N SER A 77 4.87 -4.50 -12.89
CA SER A 77 4.63 -5.26 -11.66
C SER A 77 4.08 -4.34 -10.56
N VAL A 78 2.76 -4.19 -10.50
CA VAL A 78 2.07 -3.33 -9.52
C VAL A 78 1.99 -4.02 -8.15
N PRO A 79 2.40 -3.35 -7.05
CA PRO A 79 2.19 -3.88 -5.70
C PRO A 79 0.70 -4.16 -5.44
N TYR A 80 0.38 -5.27 -4.79
CA TYR A 80 -1.01 -5.63 -4.45
C TYR A 80 -1.79 -4.49 -3.75
N THR A 81 -1.14 -3.75 -2.86
CA THR A 81 -1.76 -2.61 -2.17
C THR A 81 -2.16 -1.50 -3.14
N ASP A 82 -1.29 -1.19 -4.10
CA ASP A 82 -1.57 -0.21 -5.14
C ASP A 82 -2.69 -0.71 -6.05
N GLY A 83 -2.66 -1.98 -6.46
CA GLY A 83 -3.74 -2.58 -7.27
C GLY A 83 -5.10 -2.53 -6.57
N ALA A 84 -5.15 -2.81 -5.26
CA ALA A 84 -6.37 -2.72 -4.47
C ALA A 84 -6.89 -1.27 -4.38
N LEU A 85 -6.00 -0.30 -4.16
CA LEU A 85 -6.37 1.12 -4.15
C LEU A 85 -6.89 1.58 -5.51
N LEU A 86 -6.20 1.20 -6.60
CA LEU A 86 -6.62 1.49 -7.97
C LEU A 86 -7.98 0.87 -8.28
N GLY A 87 -8.26 -0.36 -7.83
CA GLY A 87 -9.57 -0.99 -7.97
C GLY A 87 -10.70 -0.13 -7.40
N VAL A 88 -10.54 0.36 -6.16
CA VAL A 88 -11.53 1.26 -5.52
C VAL A 88 -11.68 2.57 -6.29
N VAL A 89 -10.59 3.12 -6.83
CA VAL A 89 -10.65 4.33 -7.67
C VAL A 89 -11.42 4.06 -8.96
N LEU A 90 -11.21 2.90 -9.59
CA LEU A 90 -11.89 2.52 -10.83
C LEU A 90 -13.40 2.33 -10.65
N ASP A 91 -13.85 1.81 -9.51
CA ASP A 91 -15.28 1.62 -9.22
C ASP A 91 -16.07 2.93 -9.35
N ARG A 92 -15.45 4.07 -9.00
CA ARG A 92 -16.09 5.39 -9.05
C ARG A 92 -15.68 6.21 -10.27
N TYR A 93 -14.41 6.18 -10.63
CA TYR A 93 -13.81 7.12 -11.59
C TYR A 93 -13.25 6.44 -12.84
N GLY A 94 -13.41 5.12 -13.01
CA GLY A 94 -12.80 4.37 -14.10
C GLY A 94 -13.22 4.86 -15.49
N LYS A 95 -14.47 5.31 -15.65
CA LYS A 95 -15.01 5.83 -16.92
C LYS A 95 -14.58 7.27 -17.24
N THR A 96 -13.84 7.92 -16.34
CA THR A 96 -13.41 9.32 -16.54
C THR A 96 -12.49 9.41 -17.75
N PRO A 97 -12.83 10.22 -18.77
CA PRO A 97 -11.94 10.48 -19.90
C PRO A 97 -10.65 11.15 -19.42
N LEU A 98 -9.50 10.77 -19.99
CA LEU A 98 -8.21 11.34 -19.59
C LEU A 98 -8.16 12.86 -19.80
N THR A 99 -8.83 13.39 -20.82
CA THR A 99 -8.96 14.82 -21.07
C THR A 99 -9.72 15.59 -19.99
N LYS A 100 -10.49 14.88 -19.14
CA LYS A 100 -11.20 15.47 -17.99
C LYS A 100 -10.40 15.40 -16.70
N ILE A 101 -9.33 14.60 -16.65
CA ILE A 101 -8.41 14.56 -15.51
C ILE A 101 -7.51 15.79 -15.63
N THR A 102 -7.99 16.92 -15.12
CA THR A 102 -7.27 18.20 -15.04
C THR A 102 -6.90 18.50 -13.60
N TYR A 103 -6.11 19.56 -13.36
CA TYR A 103 -5.82 20.03 -12.00
C TYR A 103 -7.10 20.27 -11.19
N THR A 104 -8.08 20.98 -11.76
CA THR A 104 -9.38 21.23 -11.12
C THR A 104 -10.13 19.94 -10.78
N TRP A 105 -10.08 18.94 -11.66
CA TRP A 105 -10.65 17.63 -11.36
C TRP A 105 -9.93 16.95 -10.18
N THR A 106 -8.60 17.04 -10.12
CA THR A 106 -7.84 16.44 -9.01
C THR A 106 -8.12 17.12 -7.67
N GLU A 107 -8.30 18.44 -7.64
CA GLU A 107 -8.72 19.16 -6.44
C GLU A 107 -10.13 18.75 -6.02
N ALA A 108 -11.07 18.67 -6.96
CA ALA A 108 -12.43 18.21 -6.69
C ALA A 108 -12.46 16.78 -6.16
N TRP A 109 -11.62 15.89 -6.71
CA TRP A 109 -11.49 14.50 -6.26
C TRP A 109 -10.92 14.42 -4.83
N VAL A 110 -9.91 15.22 -4.50
CA VAL A 110 -9.39 15.30 -3.13
C VAL A 110 -10.42 15.90 -2.18
N ALA A 111 -11.16 16.92 -2.61
CA ALA A 111 -12.22 17.53 -1.83
C ALA A 111 -13.37 16.53 -1.57
N SER A 112 -13.77 15.71 -2.54
CA SER A 112 -14.80 14.68 -2.33
C SER A 112 -14.34 13.62 -1.33
N MET A 113 -13.06 13.21 -1.37
CA MET A 113 -12.48 12.29 -0.38
C MET A 113 -12.50 12.85 1.05
N LYS A 114 -12.37 14.17 1.19
CA LYS A 114 -12.49 14.86 2.49
C LYS A 114 -13.94 15.02 2.93
N ARG A 115 -14.78 15.61 2.08
CA ARG A 115 -16.12 16.09 2.47
C ARG A 115 -17.17 15.00 2.45
N GLU A 116 -17.13 14.13 1.45
CA GLU A 116 -18.14 13.08 1.26
C GLU A 116 -17.74 11.78 1.97
N LEU A 117 -16.45 11.43 1.92
CA LEU A 117 -15.94 10.16 2.44
C LEU A 117 -15.30 10.27 3.82
N ASN A 118 -15.03 11.50 4.29
CA ASN A 118 -14.34 11.79 5.54
C ASN A 118 -13.15 10.86 5.78
N LEU A 119 -12.25 10.77 4.78
CA LEU A 119 -11.07 9.91 4.84
C LEU A 119 -9.94 10.59 5.62
N ALA A 120 -9.13 9.79 6.32
CA ALA A 120 -7.93 10.29 6.96
C ALA A 120 -6.91 10.79 5.90
N PRO A 121 -6.13 11.84 6.18
CA PRO A 121 -5.18 12.41 5.22
C PRO A 121 -4.18 11.39 4.62
N SER A 122 -3.70 10.43 5.41
CA SER A 122 -2.86 9.30 4.98
C SER A 122 -3.55 8.44 3.94
N THR A 123 -4.84 8.16 4.12
CA THR A 123 -5.65 7.37 3.19
C THR A 123 -5.81 8.10 1.85
N ILE A 124 -6.08 9.41 1.89
CA ILE A 124 -6.14 10.26 0.70
C ILE A 124 -4.80 10.23 -0.05
N ARG A 125 -3.68 10.39 0.67
CA ARG A 125 -2.33 10.31 0.09
C ARG A 125 -2.05 8.96 -0.56
N HIS A 126 -2.58 7.86 -0.02
CA HIS A 126 -2.43 6.53 -0.63
C HIS A 126 -3.19 6.42 -1.95
N TYR A 127 -4.46 6.85 -2.02
CA TYR A 127 -5.24 6.86 -3.26
C TYR A 127 -4.60 7.74 -4.34
N VAL A 128 -4.25 8.98 -3.98
CA VAL A 128 -3.58 9.91 -4.89
C VAL A 128 -2.23 9.36 -5.33
N GLY A 129 -1.43 8.79 -4.41
CA GLY A 129 -0.12 8.24 -4.72
C GLY A 129 -0.16 7.04 -5.68
N ALA A 130 -1.08 6.10 -5.48
CA ALA A 130 -1.23 4.95 -6.37
C ALA A 130 -1.68 5.38 -7.77
N THR A 131 -2.67 6.28 -7.85
CA THR A 131 -3.19 6.82 -9.12
C THR A 131 -2.12 7.66 -9.82
N ALA A 132 -1.36 8.48 -9.09
CA ALA A 132 -0.29 9.29 -9.65
C ALA A 132 0.83 8.42 -10.26
N ARG A 133 1.21 7.31 -9.62
CA ARG A 133 2.19 6.37 -10.21
C ARG A 133 1.70 5.77 -11.53
N CYS A 134 0.42 5.42 -11.60
CA CYS A 134 -0.22 4.93 -12.82
C CYS A 134 -0.20 6.00 -13.94
N LEU A 135 -0.57 7.24 -13.62
CA LEU A 135 -0.56 8.34 -14.59
C LEU A 135 0.87 8.76 -14.99
N ASP A 136 1.85 8.70 -14.09
CA ASP A 136 3.26 8.94 -14.44
C ASP A 136 3.76 7.94 -15.47
N TRP A 137 3.33 6.66 -15.36
CA TRP A 137 3.64 5.66 -16.37
C TRP A 137 3.03 6.01 -17.73
N LEU A 138 1.76 6.44 -17.76
CA LEU A 138 1.09 6.87 -18.98
C LEU A 138 1.79 8.06 -19.63
N VAL A 139 2.11 9.11 -18.87
CA VAL A 139 2.79 10.31 -19.37
C VAL A 139 4.14 9.94 -20.02
N ARG A 140 4.90 9.01 -19.43
CA ARG A 140 6.17 8.55 -20.02
C ARG A 140 5.97 7.69 -21.26
N LYS A 141 4.93 6.86 -21.29
CA LYS A 141 4.68 5.91 -22.37
C LYS A 141 4.06 6.59 -23.60
N SER A 142 3.15 7.54 -23.37
CA SER A 142 2.35 8.20 -24.40
C SER A 142 2.15 9.69 -24.07
N PRO A 143 3.18 10.55 -24.21
CA PRO A 143 3.11 11.97 -23.88
C PRO A 143 2.01 12.73 -24.64
N GLY A 144 1.68 12.31 -25.87
CA GLY A 144 0.63 12.91 -26.69
C GLY A 144 -0.79 12.73 -26.12
N VAL A 145 -1.00 11.73 -25.25
CA VAL A 145 -2.31 11.44 -24.63
C VAL A 145 -2.50 12.25 -23.36
N MET A 146 -1.44 12.34 -22.55
CA MET A 146 -1.42 13.13 -21.32
C MET A 146 -0.04 13.79 -21.22
N PRO A 147 0.06 15.11 -21.45
CA PRO A 147 1.37 15.79 -21.52
C PRO A 147 2.04 15.92 -20.14
N HIS A 148 1.25 16.00 -19.07
CA HIS A 148 1.75 16.03 -17.70
C HIS A 148 0.73 15.39 -16.76
N ASN A 149 1.20 14.92 -15.60
CA ASN A 149 0.33 14.33 -14.57
C ASN A 149 -0.22 15.41 -13.63
N PRO A 150 -1.53 15.72 -13.64
CA PRO A 150 -2.08 16.79 -12.81
C PRO A 150 -2.02 16.49 -11.30
N LEU A 151 -2.00 15.20 -10.91
CA LEU A 151 -1.87 14.83 -9.50
C LEU A 151 -0.52 15.24 -8.89
N ARG A 152 0.48 15.49 -9.73
CA ARG A 152 1.80 15.99 -9.30
C ARG A 152 1.83 17.50 -9.09
N LEU A 153 0.78 18.22 -9.51
CA LEU A 153 0.64 19.66 -9.31
C LEU A 153 -0.09 20.02 -8.02
N LEU A 154 -0.66 19.04 -7.31
CA LEU A 154 -1.34 19.27 -6.04
C LEU A 154 -0.40 19.94 -5.02
N PRO A 155 -0.89 20.93 -4.25
CA PRO A 155 -0.06 21.66 -3.29
C PRO A 155 0.40 20.74 -2.15
N LYS A 156 1.44 21.19 -1.42
CA LYS A 156 1.84 20.53 -0.17
C LYS A 156 0.64 20.47 0.77
N ARG A 157 0.49 19.36 1.49
CA ARG A 157 -0.61 19.12 2.45
C ARG A 157 -2.01 19.14 1.80
N TYR A 158 -2.15 18.84 0.51
CA TYR A 158 -3.45 18.72 -0.17
C TYR A 158 -4.47 17.82 0.57
N ALA A 159 -3.98 16.80 1.29
CA ALA A 159 -4.80 15.85 2.02
C ALA A 159 -5.24 16.33 3.41
N SER A 160 -4.64 17.40 3.93
CA SER A 160 -5.06 17.98 5.21
C SER A 160 -6.37 18.74 5.04
N TYR A 161 -7.21 18.69 6.08
CA TYR A 161 -8.44 19.45 6.14
C TYR A 161 -8.14 20.94 6.37
N SER A 162 -8.91 21.79 5.71
CA SER A 162 -8.87 23.25 5.86
C SER A 162 -10.23 23.77 6.34
N GLY A 163 -10.29 25.04 6.77
CA GLY A 163 -11.57 25.67 7.14
C GLY A 163 -12.61 25.73 6.00
N ALA A 164 -12.19 25.54 4.75
CA ALA A 164 -13.09 25.44 3.59
C ALA A 164 -13.68 24.04 3.39
N ASP A 165 -13.19 23.03 4.11
CA ASP A 165 -13.67 21.66 4.03
C ASP A 165 -14.77 21.42 5.07
N ALA A 166 -16.00 21.79 4.71
CA ALA A 166 -17.17 21.43 5.49
C ALA A 166 -17.35 19.90 5.47
N VAL A 167 -17.19 19.27 6.63
CA VAL A 167 -17.41 17.84 6.84
C VAL A 167 -18.63 17.63 7.73
N VAL A 168 -19.32 16.50 7.53
CA VAL A 168 -20.35 16.06 8.47
C VAL A 168 -19.65 15.38 9.66
N GLY A 169 -19.71 16.02 10.82
CA GLY A 169 -19.03 15.57 12.04
C GLY A 169 -17.59 16.07 12.14
N GLU A 170 -16.75 15.36 12.89
CA GLU A 170 -15.34 15.72 13.07
C GLU A 170 -14.50 15.27 11.87
N ALA A 171 -13.60 16.16 11.44
CA ALA A 171 -12.64 15.87 10.36
C ALA A 171 -11.66 14.79 10.83
N LYS A 172 -11.46 13.75 10.02
CA LYS A 172 -10.48 12.72 10.38
C LYS A 172 -9.06 13.25 10.33
N GLU A 173 -8.28 12.83 11.32
CA GLU A 173 -6.86 13.10 11.40
C GLU A 173 -6.03 11.82 11.15
N ASP A 174 -4.73 12.01 10.92
CA ASP A 174 -3.80 10.89 10.89
C ASP A 174 -3.51 10.44 12.32
N GLU A 175 -4.09 9.32 12.73
CA GLU A 175 -3.84 8.72 14.03
C GLU A 175 -2.47 8.03 14.05
N SER A 176 -1.50 8.63 14.75
CA SER A 176 -0.33 7.90 15.25
C SER A 176 -0.64 7.37 16.65
N ARG A 177 -0.40 6.07 16.85
CA ARG A 177 -0.72 5.38 18.11
C ARG A 177 0.57 5.01 18.84
N ASP A 178 0.75 5.54 20.05
CA ASP A 178 1.90 5.28 20.93
C ASP A 178 1.45 4.56 22.22
N ARG A 179 0.50 3.62 22.09
CA ARG A 179 -0.03 2.87 23.24
C ARG A 179 1.00 1.85 23.74
N ARG A 180 1.36 1.94 25.02
CA ARG A 180 2.22 0.98 25.75
C ARG A 180 1.43 0.20 26.79
N LEU A 181 1.88 -0.99 27.17
CA LEU A 181 1.23 -1.78 28.23
C LEU A 181 1.23 -1.02 29.57
N LYS A 182 0.07 -0.93 30.21
CA LYS A 182 -0.08 -0.35 31.55
C LYS A 182 0.28 -1.40 32.62
N PRO A 183 0.64 -0.98 33.85
CA PRO A 183 0.86 -1.90 34.96
C PRO A 183 -0.32 -2.85 35.15
N GLY A 184 -0.04 -4.15 35.29
CA GLY A 184 -1.07 -5.19 35.48
C GLY A 184 -1.74 -5.72 34.20
N GLU A 185 -1.67 -5.01 33.07
CA GLU A 185 -2.28 -5.48 31.82
C GLU A 185 -1.62 -6.75 31.30
N GLU A 186 -0.28 -6.83 31.32
CA GLU A 186 0.43 -8.03 30.87
C GLU A 186 0.01 -9.28 31.66
N GLY A 187 -0.08 -9.16 32.99
CA GLY A 187 -0.53 -10.25 33.86
C GLY A 187 -1.99 -10.65 33.59
N SER A 188 -2.87 -9.68 33.38
CA SER A 188 -4.28 -9.92 33.06
C SER A 188 -4.44 -10.61 31.71
N ILE A 189 -3.68 -10.19 30.69
CA ILE A 189 -3.67 -10.83 29.37
C ILE A 189 -3.18 -12.27 29.47
N ARG A 190 -2.08 -12.51 30.20
CA ARG A 190 -1.54 -13.86 30.44
C ARG A 190 -2.56 -14.76 31.15
N ALA A 191 -3.29 -14.24 32.13
CA ALA A 191 -4.35 -14.98 32.81
C ALA A 191 -5.47 -15.39 31.84
N ILE A 192 -5.92 -14.49 30.97
CA ILE A 192 -6.93 -14.83 29.95
C ILE A 192 -6.40 -15.88 28.97
N LEU A 193 -5.15 -15.76 28.52
CA LEU A 193 -4.52 -16.73 27.62
C LEU A 193 -4.36 -18.12 28.27
N SER A 194 -4.16 -18.19 29.59
CA SER A 194 -4.10 -19.45 30.35
C SER A 194 -5.48 -20.01 30.75
N GLY A 195 -6.57 -19.39 30.29
CA GLY A 195 -7.93 -19.89 30.50
C GLY A 195 -8.62 -19.33 31.76
N ALA A 196 -8.11 -18.26 32.36
CA ALA A 196 -8.83 -17.56 33.41
C ALA A 196 -10.19 -17.05 32.90
N ARG A 197 -11.17 -17.08 33.79
CA ARG A 197 -12.52 -16.56 33.51
C ARG A 197 -12.47 -15.02 33.50
N PRO A 198 -12.89 -14.36 32.40
CA PRO A 198 -12.98 -12.91 32.35
C PRO A 198 -13.99 -12.38 33.37
N GLU A 199 -13.75 -11.17 33.88
CA GLU A 199 -14.70 -10.49 34.75
C GLU A 199 -16.05 -10.29 34.03
N GLY A 200 -17.16 -10.53 34.75
CA GLY A 200 -18.51 -10.42 34.18
C GLY A 200 -18.91 -11.55 33.21
N ARG A 201 -18.07 -12.56 32.96
CA ARG A 201 -18.42 -13.72 32.12
C ARG A 201 -18.58 -15.01 32.94
N GLN A 202 -19.48 -15.88 32.49
CA GLN A 202 -19.75 -17.17 33.16
C GLN A 202 -18.70 -18.26 32.84
N ARG A 203 -18.00 -18.14 31.70
CA ARG A 203 -17.05 -19.15 31.20
C ARG A 203 -15.77 -18.50 30.66
N PRO A 204 -14.63 -19.22 30.67
CA PRO A 204 -13.42 -18.81 29.98
C PRO A 204 -13.66 -18.57 28.48
N LEU A 205 -12.78 -17.79 27.85
CA LEU A 205 -12.77 -17.68 26.39
C LEU A 205 -12.34 -19.00 25.76
N ALA A 206 -13.12 -19.47 24.79
CA ALA A 206 -12.72 -20.59 23.94
C ALA A 206 -11.62 -20.11 22.97
N LEU A 207 -10.36 -20.40 23.31
CA LEU A 207 -9.19 -20.07 22.52
C LEU A 207 -8.67 -21.32 21.80
N GLN A 208 -8.98 -21.43 20.51
CA GLN A 208 -8.36 -22.46 19.67
C GLN A 208 -6.85 -22.21 19.60
N HIS A 209 -6.07 -23.27 19.87
CA HIS A 209 -4.61 -23.23 19.94
C HIS A 209 -4.08 -22.23 20.99
N GLY A 210 -4.60 -22.33 22.23
CA GLY A 210 -4.23 -21.43 23.34
C GLY A 210 -2.72 -21.29 23.55
N GLU A 211 -1.97 -22.40 23.55
CA GLU A 211 -0.50 -22.38 23.70
C GLU A 211 0.19 -21.60 22.57
N ALA A 212 -0.28 -21.75 21.34
CA ALA A 212 0.23 -21.03 20.18
C ALA A 212 -0.02 -19.51 20.31
N LEU A 213 -1.17 -19.10 20.84
CA LEU A 213 -1.47 -17.68 21.10
C LEU A 213 -0.58 -17.11 22.19
N THR A 214 -0.35 -17.88 23.25
CA THR A 214 0.56 -17.50 24.35
C THR A 214 1.97 -17.29 23.83
N LEU A 215 2.52 -18.24 23.06
CA LEU A 215 3.83 -18.07 22.44
C LEU A 215 3.87 -16.86 21.50
N LEU A 216 2.84 -16.67 20.67
CA LEU A 216 2.79 -15.55 19.74
C LEU A 216 2.77 -14.19 20.47
N PHE A 217 2.11 -14.11 21.63
CA PHE A 217 2.14 -12.93 22.51
C PHE A 217 3.53 -12.70 23.12
N ASP A 218 4.17 -13.76 23.61
CA ASP A 218 5.52 -13.69 24.19
C ASP A 218 6.56 -13.26 23.15
N LEU A 219 6.55 -13.86 21.97
CA LEU A 219 7.44 -13.45 20.89
C LEU A 219 7.21 -11.99 20.49
N ALA A 220 5.96 -11.49 20.52
CA ALA A 220 5.67 -10.11 20.18
C ALA A 220 6.40 -9.13 21.13
N LEU A 221 6.39 -9.43 22.44
CA LEU A 221 6.99 -8.61 23.49
C LEU A 221 8.52 -8.71 23.53
N GLU A 222 9.07 -9.87 23.20
CA GLU A 222 10.50 -10.13 23.35
C GLU A 222 11.34 -9.83 22.10
N THR A 223 10.73 -9.80 20.91
CA THR A 223 11.48 -9.72 19.64
C THR A 223 11.18 -8.47 18.81
N ALA A 224 10.11 -7.75 19.15
CA ALA A 224 9.54 -6.67 18.34
C ALA A 224 9.21 -7.09 16.88
N MET A 225 9.08 -8.38 16.57
CA MET A 225 8.69 -8.83 15.23
C MET A 225 7.26 -8.38 14.88
N ARG A 226 6.99 -8.17 13.59
CA ARG A 226 5.61 -7.93 13.11
C ARG A 226 4.82 -9.23 13.26
N MET A 227 3.51 -9.13 13.53
CA MET A 227 2.62 -10.29 13.64
C MET A 227 2.82 -11.30 12.49
N ARG A 228 2.86 -10.81 11.24
CA ARG A 228 3.08 -11.66 10.07
C ARG A 228 4.45 -12.32 10.05
N GLU A 229 5.49 -11.63 10.49
CA GLU A 229 6.83 -12.22 10.58
C GLU A 229 6.86 -13.39 11.56
N MET A 230 6.02 -13.37 12.59
CA MET A 230 5.94 -14.43 13.61
C MET A 230 5.07 -15.61 13.18
N TYR A 231 3.81 -15.40 12.79
CA TYR A 231 2.91 -16.53 12.51
C TYR A 231 3.29 -17.31 11.24
N THR A 232 4.10 -16.73 10.35
CA THR A 232 4.59 -17.42 9.13
C THR A 232 5.95 -18.10 9.31
N LEU A 233 6.45 -18.20 10.54
CA LEU A 233 7.73 -18.87 10.81
C LEU A 233 7.61 -20.38 10.55
N TYR A 234 8.67 -20.93 10.00
CA TYR A 234 8.96 -22.35 9.98
C TYR A 234 9.95 -22.69 11.10
N GLN A 235 9.90 -23.93 11.58
CA GLN A 235 10.77 -24.38 12.66
C GLN A 235 12.25 -24.31 12.28
N ASP A 236 12.59 -24.57 11.01
CA ASP A 236 13.96 -24.50 10.47
C ASP A 236 14.57 -23.08 10.45
N GLN A 237 13.74 -22.04 10.63
CA GLN A 237 14.18 -20.66 10.73
C GLN A 237 14.71 -20.32 12.12
N ILE A 238 14.56 -21.21 13.11
CA ILE A 238 14.98 -21.01 14.49
C ILE A 238 16.32 -21.72 14.72
N ASP A 239 17.37 -20.94 14.99
CA ASP A 239 18.67 -21.45 15.40
C ASP A 239 18.80 -21.29 16.92
N LEU A 240 18.49 -22.35 17.67
CA LEU A 240 18.53 -22.35 19.14
C LEU A 240 19.97 -22.20 19.68
N ALA A 241 20.98 -22.71 18.96
CA ALA A 241 22.37 -22.59 19.36
C ALA A 241 22.86 -21.14 19.25
N LYS A 242 22.52 -20.47 18.16
CA LYS A 242 22.85 -19.04 17.95
C LYS A 242 21.87 -18.09 18.61
N LYS A 243 20.75 -18.59 19.13
CA LYS A 243 19.66 -17.81 19.76
C LYS A 243 19.09 -16.77 18.78
N THR A 244 18.83 -17.18 17.54
CA THR A 244 18.34 -16.29 16.49
C THR A 244 17.20 -16.89 15.68
N VAL A 245 16.29 -16.03 15.21
CA VAL A 245 15.31 -16.35 14.17
C VAL A 245 15.71 -15.70 12.86
N PHE A 246 15.75 -16.47 11.78
CA PHE A 246 16.05 -15.96 10.45
C PHE A 246 14.79 -15.62 9.68
N LEU A 247 14.51 -14.33 9.47
CA LEU A 247 13.35 -13.89 8.69
C LEU A 247 13.68 -13.88 7.19
N ASN A 248 13.17 -14.88 6.48
CA ASN A 248 13.17 -14.93 5.02
C ASN A 248 12.25 -13.85 4.42
N LYS A 249 12.57 -13.38 3.21
CA LYS A 249 11.90 -12.27 2.49
C LYS A 249 10.41 -12.16 2.83
N THR A 250 10.03 -11.13 3.58
CA THR A 250 8.64 -10.68 3.63
C THR A 250 8.39 -9.76 2.45
N LYS A 251 7.14 -9.66 2.00
CA LYS A 251 6.70 -8.85 0.84
C LYS A 251 7.21 -7.39 0.84
N ASN A 252 7.68 -6.85 1.98
CA ASN A 252 8.20 -5.48 2.16
C ASN A 252 9.47 -5.38 3.03
N GLY A 253 10.16 -6.48 3.36
CA GLY A 253 11.24 -6.50 4.37
C GLY A 253 12.55 -7.11 3.88
N ASP A 254 13.66 -6.57 4.37
CA ASP A 254 15.00 -7.13 4.14
C ASP A 254 15.19 -8.39 4.98
N LYS A 255 16.01 -9.32 4.49
CA LYS A 255 16.44 -10.49 5.26
C LYS A 255 17.12 -9.98 6.53
N ARG A 256 16.69 -10.47 7.69
CA ARG A 256 17.34 -10.14 8.97
C ARG A 256 17.30 -11.30 9.93
N GLN A 257 18.32 -11.36 10.77
CA GLN A 257 18.34 -12.21 11.95
C GLN A 257 17.82 -11.41 13.13
N VAL A 258 16.85 -11.98 13.84
CA VAL A 258 16.29 -11.41 15.06
C VAL A 258 16.85 -12.19 16.24
N PRO A 259 17.61 -11.55 17.16
CA PRO A 259 18.09 -12.21 18.37
C PRO A 259 16.92 -12.55 19.30
N LEU A 260 17.04 -13.66 20.01
CA LEU A 260 16.08 -14.12 21.00
C LEU A 260 16.61 -13.83 22.41
N SER A 261 15.77 -13.22 23.25
CA SER A 261 16.05 -13.07 24.68
C SER A 261 16.05 -14.45 25.37
N SER A 262 16.57 -14.52 26.60
CA SER A 262 16.48 -15.74 27.41
C SER A 262 15.03 -16.18 27.63
N VAL A 263 14.11 -15.23 27.82
CA VAL A 263 12.68 -15.48 27.98
C VAL A 263 12.09 -16.05 26.68
N ALA A 264 12.39 -15.43 25.53
CA ALA A 264 11.93 -15.93 24.24
C ALA A 264 12.44 -17.35 23.96
N MET A 265 13.70 -17.63 24.29
CA MET A 265 14.31 -18.96 24.16
C MET A 265 13.59 -20.00 25.03
N GLU A 266 13.28 -19.68 26.28
CA GLU A 266 12.55 -20.57 27.19
C GLU A 266 11.16 -20.91 26.65
N LYS A 267 10.37 -19.89 26.27
CA LYS A 267 9.00 -20.09 25.77
C LYS A 267 8.98 -20.82 24.43
N LEU A 268 9.89 -20.47 23.53
CA LEU A 268 10.00 -21.11 22.23
C LEU A 268 10.46 -22.56 22.37
N GLY A 269 11.45 -22.84 23.22
CA GLY A 269 11.95 -24.19 23.48
C GLY A 269 10.86 -25.11 24.02
N GLY A 270 10.06 -24.64 24.99
CA GLY A 270 8.93 -25.41 25.52
C GLY A 270 7.86 -25.70 24.46
N TYR A 271 7.55 -24.73 23.61
CA TYR A 271 6.53 -24.90 22.57
C TYR A 271 6.99 -25.80 21.42
N LEU A 272 8.27 -25.78 21.05
CA LEU A 272 8.82 -26.65 19.99
C LEU A 272 8.69 -28.15 20.33
N LEU A 273 8.55 -28.51 21.61
CA LEU A 273 8.31 -29.91 22.02
C LEU A 273 6.91 -30.40 21.67
N VAL A 274 5.95 -29.50 21.49
CA VAL A 274 4.53 -29.81 21.20
C VAL A 274 4.07 -29.33 19.82
N ALA A 275 4.90 -28.54 19.14
CA ALA A 275 4.62 -28.09 17.78
C ALA A 275 4.68 -29.27 16.79
N ASP A 276 3.69 -29.35 15.91
CA ASP A 276 3.57 -30.39 14.89
C ASP A 276 3.73 -29.80 13.48
N GLY A 277 4.41 -30.53 12.60
CA GLY A 277 4.73 -30.11 11.23
C GLY A 277 5.88 -29.12 11.10
N ASP A 278 6.17 -28.69 9.86
CA ASP A 278 7.30 -27.80 9.56
C ASP A 278 7.05 -26.34 9.99
N GLN A 279 5.77 -25.92 10.03
CA GLN A 279 5.39 -24.58 10.45
C GLN A 279 5.47 -24.44 11.97
N LEU A 280 5.92 -23.29 12.44
CA LEU A 280 5.93 -23.01 13.88
C LEU A 280 4.51 -22.84 14.42
N PHE A 281 3.59 -22.26 13.65
CA PHE A 281 2.23 -21.96 14.11
C PHE A 281 1.16 -22.63 13.26
N PRO A 282 0.04 -23.08 13.87
CA PRO A 282 -0.97 -23.90 13.20
C PRO A 282 -1.86 -23.13 12.20
N TRP A 283 -1.75 -21.80 12.14
CA TRP A 283 -2.59 -20.96 11.28
C TRP A 283 -1.99 -20.66 9.91
N TRP A 284 -0.75 -21.08 9.69
CA TRP A 284 -0.03 -20.82 8.46
C TRP A 284 0.01 -22.06 7.58
N ASP A 285 -0.54 -21.93 6.38
CA ASP A 285 -0.66 -23.01 5.39
C ASP A 285 0.36 -22.88 4.24
N GLY A 286 1.33 -21.96 4.35
CA GLY A 286 2.32 -21.69 3.31
C GLY A 286 1.81 -20.84 2.13
N ARG A 287 0.51 -20.52 2.05
CA ARG A 287 -0.10 -19.89 0.87
C ARG A 287 -0.27 -18.39 1.01
N LYS A 288 0.18 -17.63 0.01
CA LYS A 288 0.14 -16.15 0.04
C LYS A 288 -1.28 -15.61 0.09
N GLU A 289 -2.23 -16.35 -0.46
CA GLU A 289 -3.66 -16.04 -0.52
C GLU A 289 -4.28 -16.02 0.88
N SER A 290 -3.81 -16.91 1.77
CA SER A 290 -4.29 -17.05 3.14
C SER A 290 -3.80 -15.93 4.08
N LEU A 291 -2.71 -15.23 3.73
CA LEU A 291 -2.07 -14.22 4.60
C LEU A 291 -3.04 -13.13 5.10
N LYS A 292 -3.94 -12.64 4.24
CA LYS A 292 -4.89 -11.58 4.62
C LYS A 292 -5.91 -12.11 5.63
N ALA A 293 -6.48 -13.29 5.35
CA ALA A 293 -7.47 -13.93 6.20
C ALA A 293 -6.87 -14.31 7.57
N THR A 294 -5.67 -14.93 7.58
CA THR A 294 -4.99 -15.32 8.81
C THR A 294 -4.63 -14.11 9.68
N THR A 295 -4.08 -13.04 9.10
CA THR A 295 -3.80 -11.81 9.87
C THR A 295 -5.08 -11.21 10.46
N ALA A 296 -6.17 -11.13 9.70
CA ALA A 296 -7.44 -10.60 10.19
C ALA A 296 -8.00 -11.44 11.35
N LYS A 297 -8.01 -12.77 11.20
CA LYS A 297 -8.46 -13.72 12.24
C LYS A 297 -7.66 -13.56 13.52
N LEU A 298 -6.33 -13.55 13.44
CA LEU A 298 -5.46 -13.39 14.62
C LEU A 298 -5.65 -12.02 15.28
N SER A 299 -5.76 -10.95 14.47
CA SER A 299 -5.99 -9.60 15.01
C SER A 299 -7.30 -9.51 15.79
N GLN A 300 -8.36 -10.14 15.27
CA GLN A 300 -9.66 -10.19 15.94
C GLN A 300 -9.63 -11.10 17.19
N GLN A 301 -8.90 -12.22 17.14
CA GLN A 301 -8.73 -13.11 18.27
C GLN A 301 -8.01 -12.42 19.43
N PHE A 302 -6.92 -11.69 19.16
CA PHE A 302 -6.23 -10.91 20.19
C PHE A 302 -7.06 -9.73 20.69
N ALA A 303 -7.84 -9.05 19.84
CA ALA A 303 -8.77 -8.02 20.30
C ALA A 303 -9.76 -8.56 21.34
N ARG A 304 -10.30 -9.77 21.13
CA ARG A 304 -11.17 -10.45 22.11
C ARG A 304 -10.44 -10.81 23.41
N VAL A 305 -9.16 -11.21 23.33
CA VAL A 305 -8.32 -11.48 24.50
C VAL A 305 -8.08 -10.20 25.30
N PHE A 306 -7.72 -9.11 24.63
CA PHE A 306 -7.47 -7.82 25.28
C PHE A 306 -8.74 -7.23 25.90
N GLU A 307 -9.87 -7.29 25.21
CA GLU A 307 -11.16 -6.91 25.77
C GLU A 307 -11.49 -7.72 27.05
N ALA A 308 -11.28 -9.04 27.01
CA ALA A 308 -11.49 -9.90 28.18
C ALA A 308 -10.50 -9.65 29.34
N ALA A 309 -9.32 -9.12 29.03
CA ALA A 309 -8.30 -8.73 30.00
C ALA A 309 -8.51 -7.29 30.53
N GLY A 310 -9.58 -6.59 30.11
CA GLY A 310 -9.86 -5.22 30.54
C GLY A 310 -9.08 -4.13 29.80
N CYS A 311 -8.43 -4.45 28.67
CA CYS A 311 -7.69 -3.50 27.84
C CYS A 311 -8.27 -3.41 26.41
N PRO A 312 -9.54 -3.03 26.23
CA PRO A 312 -10.23 -3.03 24.93
C PRO A 312 -9.63 -2.05 23.92
N ASP A 313 -8.89 -1.05 24.40
CA ASP A 313 -8.23 -0.10 23.54
C ASP A 313 -7.00 -0.72 22.87
N LEU A 314 -6.31 -1.70 23.48
CA LEU A 314 -5.05 -2.31 23.03
C LEU A 314 -5.19 -3.08 21.71
N ARG A 315 -4.20 -2.95 20.82
CA ARG A 315 -4.10 -3.69 19.55
C ARG A 315 -2.82 -4.52 19.54
N PHE A 316 -2.81 -5.65 18.82
CA PHE A 316 -1.63 -6.52 18.80
C PHE A 316 -0.39 -5.81 18.23
N HIS A 317 -0.58 -4.86 17.31
CA HIS A 317 0.53 -4.07 16.78
C HIS A 317 1.21 -3.20 17.85
N ASP A 318 0.50 -2.81 18.90
CA ASP A 318 1.06 -2.03 20.02
C ASP A 318 2.11 -2.84 20.78
N LEU A 319 2.05 -4.18 20.77
CA LEU A 319 3.05 -5.03 21.40
C LEU A 319 4.43 -4.86 20.77
N ARG A 320 4.49 -4.56 19.46
CA ARG A 320 5.75 -4.25 18.79
C ARG A 320 6.30 -2.88 19.23
N HIS A 321 5.42 -1.91 19.47
CA HIS A 321 5.82 -0.61 20.03
C HIS A 321 6.37 -0.82 21.44
N GLU A 322 5.65 -1.56 22.28
CA GLU A 322 6.08 -1.93 23.63
C GLU A 322 7.41 -2.69 23.65
N ALA A 323 7.59 -3.70 22.79
CA ALA A 323 8.84 -4.44 22.68
C ALA A 323 10.01 -3.54 22.26
N THR A 324 9.78 -2.62 21.31
CA THR A 324 10.81 -1.66 20.90
C THR A 324 11.19 -0.75 22.07
N SER A 325 10.20 -0.22 22.80
CA SER A 325 10.45 0.60 24.00
C SER A 325 11.22 -0.17 25.06
N ARG A 326 10.86 -1.44 25.34
CA ARG A 326 11.59 -2.31 26.28
C ARG A 326 13.05 -2.52 25.85
N ILE A 327 13.32 -2.69 24.56
CA ILE A 327 14.69 -2.83 24.07
C ILE A 327 15.49 -1.54 24.32
N PHE A 328 14.89 -0.37 24.10
CA PHE A 328 15.53 0.92 24.40
C PHE A 328 15.82 1.09 25.89
N GLU A 329 14.87 0.72 26.76
CA GLU A 329 14.94 0.90 28.21
C GLU A 329 15.80 -0.16 28.93
N ARG A 330 15.85 -1.40 28.43
CA ARG A 330 16.48 -2.53 29.13
C ARG A 330 17.83 -2.93 28.56
N THR A 331 18.30 -2.27 27.50
CA THR A 331 19.57 -2.60 26.85
C THR A 331 20.37 -1.35 26.53
N ASN A 332 21.69 -1.49 26.49
CA ASN A 332 22.61 -0.43 26.07
C ASN A 332 22.91 -0.49 24.56
N MET A 333 22.02 -1.09 23.77
CA MET A 333 22.20 -1.19 22.32
C MET A 333 22.11 0.19 21.65
N SER A 334 22.90 0.39 20.61
CA SER A 334 22.81 1.61 19.79
C SER A 334 21.54 1.60 18.93
N ASP A 335 21.08 2.79 18.52
CA ASP A 335 19.90 2.94 17.66
C ASP A 335 20.02 2.12 16.37
N LEU A 336 21.23 1.98 15.81
CA LEU A 336 21.49 1.16 14.64
C LEU A 336 21.31 -0.34 14.92
N GLN A 337 21.76 -0.82 16.08
CA GLN A 337 21.54 -2.21 16.49
C GLN A 337 20.04 -2.48 16.68
N ILE A 338 19.33 -1.57 17.35
CA ILE A 338 17.88 -1.69 17.55
C ILE A 338 17.14 -1.62 16.21
N ALA A 339 17.56 -0.76 15.28
CA ALA A 339 17.02 -0.69 13.91
C ALA A 339 17.15 -2.02 13.17
N LYS A 340 18.32 -2.66 13.30
CA LYS A 340 18.58 -3.96 12.67
C LYS A 340 17.70 -5.07 13.23
N ILE A 341 17.46 -5.07 14.55
CA ILE A 341 16.58 -6.05 15.22
C ILE A 341 15.12 -5.82 14.80
N THR A 342 14.64 -4.60 15.02
CA THR A 342 13.24 -4.22 14.79
C THR A 342 12.90 -4.19 13.29
N GLY A 343 13.87 -3.96 12.41
CA GLY A 343 13.66 -3.85 10.97
C GLY A 343 13.07 -2.49 10.54
N HIS A 344 13.49 -1.41 11.20
CA HIS A 344 13.21 -0.03 10.77
C HIS A 344 14.26 0.42 9.75
N LYS A 345 13.82 0.80 8.55
CA LYS A 345 14.72 1.24 7.46
C LYS A 345 15.08 2.73 7.54
N ASP A 346 14.11 3.56 7.93
CA ASP A 346 14.30 5.00 8.12
C ASP A 346 14.55 5.26 9.61
N PRO A 347 15.73 5.82 9.99
CA PRO A 347 16.02 6.22 11.37
C PRO A 347 14.97 7.14 11.97
N ARG A 348 14.25 7.93 11.16
CA ARG A 348 13.15 8.79 11.64
C ARG A 348 12.01 8.02 12.28
N MET A 349 11.80 6.76 11.88
CA MET A 349 10.80 5.89 12.52
C MET A 349 11.23 5.50 13.94
N LEU A 350 12.53 5.41 14.20
CA LEU A 350 13.10 5.12 15.51
C LEU A 350 13.26 6.34 16.41
N ALA A 351 13.38 7.53 15.82
CA ALA A 351 13.56 8.78 16.56
C ALA A 351 12.51 9.01 17.66
N ARG A 352 11.29 8.45 17.51
CA ARG A 352 10.25 8.52 18.55
C ARG A 352 10.61 7.80 19.85
N TYR A 353 11.50 6.80 19.79
CA TYR A 353 11.96 6.03 20.95
C TYR A 353 13.23 6.61 21.58
N ALA A 354 13.97 7.45 20.86
CA ALA A 354 15.22 8.05 21.36
C ALA A 354 14.99 8.87 22.64
N ASN A 355 13.80 9.48 22.79
CA ASN A 355 13.41 10.24 23.98
C ASN A 355 13.32 9.39 25.25
N LEU A 356 13.23 8.06 25.14
CA LEU A 356 13.15 7.15 26.30
C LEU A 356 14.47 7.09 27.10
N ARG A 357 15.58 7.56 26.53
CA ARG A 357 16.90 7.62 27.19
C ARG A 357 17.27 9.02 27.68
N GLY A 358 16.30 9.92 27.83
CA GLY A 358 16.54 11.31 28.21
C GLY A 358 17.30 11.45 29.53
N SER A 359 17.05 10.57 30.52
CA SER A 359 17.79 10.49 31.78
C SER A 359 19.21 9.94 31.59
N ASP A 360 19.38 8.92 30.75
CA ASP A 360 20.68 8.28 30.51
C ASP A 360 21.64 9.22 29.77
N LEU A 361 21.10 10.13 28.96
CA LEU A 361 21.89 11.21 28.36
C LEU A 361 22.51 12.11 29.43
N ALA A 362 21.84 12.35 30.56
CA ALA A 362 22.41 13.14 31.64
C ALA A 362 23.61 12.46 32.30
N GLU A 363 23.61 11.12 32.39
CA GLU A 363 24.76 10.34 32.89
C GLU A 363 25.95 10.33 31.91
N LEU A 364 25.68 10.56 30.62
CA LEU A 364 26.70 10.66 29.56
C LEU A 364 27.21 12.09 29.34
N MET A 365 26.57 13.09 29.97
CA MET A 365 27.03 14.47 29.95
C MET A 365 28.12 14.67 31.02
N TRP A 366 29.14 15.44 30.66
CA TRP A 366 30.37 15.62 31.45
C TRP A 366 30.18 16.36 32.78
#